data_AF-A0A1I0GP60-F1
#
_entry.id   AF-A0A1I0GP60-F1
#
_cell.length_a   1.000
_cell.length_b   1.000
_cell.length_c   1.000
_cell.angle_alpha   90.00
_cell.angle_beta   90.00
_cell.angle_gamma   90.00
#
_symmetry.space_group_name_H-M   'P 1'
#
loop_
_entity.id
_entity.type
_entity.pdbx_description
1 polymer ?
#
loop_
_entity_poly.entity_id
_entity_poly.type
_entity_poly.pdbx_seq_one_letter_code
_entity_poly.pdbx_strand_id
1 'polypeptide(L)'
;MQNVPGSENVHAAIEDTSTLEAEVRSRMTQGENIEQEVRDLTVKALSRQGHDQDSLRHVMGAVLKGVREGAQQKLQSSSIQAQTTLSPVRDAVAGLDSALAQLAAASKLTLEEAAGRAQTFSKEELTRLRANLESIENLFFETLQESASAAQDLVEVTMRDIILHAKRNGTAVGSQLKDALEALNHQLKATTYSQFEAGIHLTQAITDTLRQAAANVLTEVAERVKPSDKSGGHHG
;
A
#
# COMPACT_ATOMS: atom_id res chain seq x y z
N MET A 1 0.05 -9.23 39.08
CA MET A 1 0.11 -9.65 37.66
C MET A 1 0.00 -8.38 36.83
N GLN A 2 1.12 -7.90 36.29
CA GLN A 2 1.13 -6.72 35.41
C GLN A 2 0.79 -7.21 34.00
N ASN A 3 -0.34 -6.74 33.46
CA ASN A 3 -0.64 -6.87 32.04
C ASN A 3 0.42 -6.09 31.27
N VAL A 4 1.18 -6.79 30.43
CA VAL A 4 2.16 -6.18 29.53
C VAL A 4 1.40 -5.66 28.31
N PRO A 5 1.30 -4.34 28.08
CA PRO A 5 0.52 -3.76 26.99
C PRO A 5 1.09 -4.07 25.58
N GLY A 6 2.27 -4.71 25.50
CA GLY A 6 2.87 -5.14 24.23
C GLY A 6 2.30 -6.43 23.65
N SER A 7 1.67 -7.29 24.46
CA SER A 7 1.23 -8.62 23.99
C SER A 7 -0.06 -8.58 23.17
N GLU A 8 -1.02 -7.71 23.54
CA GLU A 8 -2.28 -7.54 22.81
C GLU A 8 -2.07 -6.86 21.45
N ASN A 9 -1.17 -5.87 21.39
CA ASN A 9 -0.93 -5.10 20.17
C ASN A 9 -0.21 -5.92 19.08
N VAL A 10 0.72 -6.80 19.50
CA VAL A 10 1.39 -7.75 18.60
C VAL A 10 0.42 -8.82 18.10
N HIS A 11 -0.51 -9.29 18.95
CA HIS A 11 -1.48 -10.30 18.56
C HIS A 11 -2.49 -9.78 17.52
N ALA A 12 -3.02 -8.57 17.73
CA ALA A 12 -3.92 -7.92 16.79
C ALA A 12 -3.25 -7.64 15.43
N ALA A 13 -1.98 -7.19 15.44
CA ALA A 13 -1.24 -6.94 14.21
C ALA A 13 -0.98 -8.22 13.39
N ILE A 14 -0.76 -9.36 14.05
CA ILE A 14 -0.59 -10.67 13.41
C ILE A 14 -1.91 -11.16 12.80
N GLU A 15 -3.03 -11.00 13.51
CA GLU A 15 -4.37 -11.35 13.02
C GLU A 15 -4.75 -10.54 11.77
N ASP A 16 -4.52 -9.23 11.79
CA ASP A 16 -4.75 -8.35 10.64
C ASP A 16 -3.92 -8.76 9.41
N THR A 17 -2.65 -9.09 9.63
CA THR A 17 -1.71 -9.48 8.57
C THR A 17 -2.09 -10.85 7.97
N SER A 18 -2.52 -11.79 8.80
CA SER A 18 -3.01 -13.10 8.34
C SER A 18 -4.32 -12.99 7.56
N THR A 19 -5.20 -12.05 7.94
CA THR A 19 -6.45 -11.77 7.24
C THR A 19 -6.17 -11.16 5.88
N LEU A 20 -5.26 -10.17 5.81
CA LEU A 20 -4.82 -9.56 4.55
C LEU A 20 -4.25 -10.60 3.58
N GLU A 21 -3.37 -11.47 4.06
CA GLU A 21 -2.80 -12.57 3.27
C GLU A 21 -3.91 -13.44 2.65
N ALA A 22 -4.87 -13.87 3.47
CA ALA A 22 -5.97 -14.72 3.03
C ALA A 22 -6.89 -14.02 2.01
N GLU A 23 -7.21 -12.74 2.22
CA GLU A 23 -8.00 -11.93 1.30
C GLU A 23 -7.30 -11.79 -0.06
N VAL A 24 -6.01 -11.44 -0.06
CA VAL A 24 -5.20 -11.31 -1.29
C VAL A 24 -5.13 -12.65 -2.03
N ARG A 25 -4.86 -13.76 -1.31
CA ARG A 25 -4.86 -15.10 -1.89
C ARG A 25 -6.18 -15.44 -2.57
N SER A 26 -7.31 -15.10 -1.95
CA SER A 26 -8.64 -15.31 -2.53
C SER A 26 -8.81 -14.53 -3.84
N ARG A 27 -8.38 -13.25 -3.88
CA ARG A 27 -8.48 -12.41 -5.08
C ARG A 27 -7.72 -13.00 -6.25
N MET A 28 -6.51 -13.51 -6.04
CA MET A 28 -5.72 -14.15 -7.11
C MET A 28 -6.47 -15.27 -7.85
N THR A 29 -7.33 -15.99 -7.14
CA THR A 29 -8.07 -17.13 -7.67
C THR A 29 -9.44 -16.76 -8.25
N GLN A 30 -10.09 -15.71 -7.74
CA GLN A 30 -11.50 -15.39 -8.01
C GLN A 30 -11.74 -14.01 -8.65
N GLY A 31 -10.77 -13.11 -8.57
CA GLY A 31 -10.96 -11.69 -8.86
C GLY A 31 -10.77 -11.32 -10.33
N GLU A 32 -11.54 -10.32 -10.75
CA GLU A 32 -11.26 -9.47 -11.91
C GLU A 32 -10.67 -8.16 -11.37
N ASN A 33 -9.78 -7.48 -12.11
CA ASN A 33 -9.10 -6.25 -11.66
C ASN A 33 -8.19 -6.43 -10.43
N ILE A 34 -7.38 -7.49 -10.42
CA ILE A 34 -6.47 -7.87 -9.33
C ILE A 34 -5.60 -6.72 -8.83
N GLU A 35 -5.07 -5.89 -9.74
CA GLU A 35 -4.26 -4.73 -9.37
C GLU A 35 -5.00 -3.79 -8.41
N GLN A 36 -6.24 -3.43 -8.75
CA GLN A 36 -7.06 -2.54 -7.94
C GLN A 36 -7.45 -3.20 -6.61
N GLU A 37 -7.87 -4.47 -6.63
CA GLU A 37 -8.27 -5.15 -5.39
C GLU A 37 -7.10 -5.27 -4.40
N VAL A 38 -5.91 -5.62 -4.89
CA VAL A 38 -4.71 -5.72 -4.05
C VAL A 38 -4.28 -4.36 -3.53
N ARG A 39 -4.36 -3.31 -4.37
CA ARG A 39 -4.12 -1.94 -3.92
C ARG A 39 -5.05 -1.55 -2.77
N ASP A 40 -6.36 -1.74 -2.95
CA ASP A 40 -7.37 -1.29 -1.98
C ASP A 40 -7.24 -2.06 -0.64
N LEU A 41 -6.97 -3.37 -0.70
CA LEU A 41 -6.66 -4.18 0.49
C LEU A 41 -5.40 -3.70 1.21
N THR A 42 -4.34 -3.39 0.45
CA THR A 42 -3.08 -2.91 1.02
C THR A 42 -3.26 -1.54 1.66
N VAL A 43 -3.93 -0.59 1.00
CA VAL A 43 -4.22 0.75 1.55
C VAL A 43 -5.03 0.63 2.83
N LYS A 44 -6.05 -0.24 2.85
CA LYS A 44 -6.84 -0.50 4.05
C LYS A 44 -5.97 -1.03 5.19
N ALA A 45 -5.05 -1.95 4.93
CA ALA A 45 -4.12 -2.46 5.93
C ALA A 45 -3.17 -1.37 6.46
N LEU A 46 -2.56 -0.59 5.54
CA LEU A 46 -1.69 0.54 5.90
C LEU A 46 -2.43 1.59 6.74
N SER A 47 -3.72 1.82 6.49
CA SER A 47 -4.54 2.77 7.26
C SER A 47 -4.88 2.33 8.69
N ARG A 48 -4.63 1.06 9.03
CA ARG A 48 -4.92 0.47 10.35
C ARG A 48 -3.68 0.19 11.18
N GLN A 49 -2.53 0.06 10.51
CA GLN A 49 -1.26 -0.30 11.14
C GLN A 49 -0.37 0.93 11.33
N GLY A 50 0.75 0.76 12.05
CA GLY A 50 1.81 1.77 12.07
C GLY A 50 2.40 1.99 10.69
N HIS A 51 2.99 3.16 10.45
CA HIS A 51 3.74 3.45 9.22
C HIS A 51 5.26 3.31 9.42
N ASP A 52 5.68 2.64 10.50
CA ASP A 52 7.08 2.29 10.72
C ASP A 52 7.53 1.14 9.82
N GLN A 53 8.86 0.95 9.76
CA GLN A 53 9.49 -0.03 8.90
C GLN A 53 9.00 -1.47 9.14
N ASP A 54 8.73 -1.85 10.39
CA ASP A 54 8.30 -3.21 10.73
C ASP A 54 6.87 -3.45 10.27
N SER A 55 5.97 -2.52 10.54
CA SER A 55 4.57 -2.57 10.09
C SER A 55 4.48 -2.61 8.56
N LEU A 56 5.28 -1.79 7.87
CA LEU A 56 5.39 -1.79 6.42
C LEU A 56 5.85 -3.14 5.88
N ARG A 57 6.91 -3.72 6.47
CA ARG A 57 7.42 -5.04 6.08
C ARG A 57 6.38 -6.15 6.29
N HIS A 58 5.63 -6.12 7.40
CA HIS A 58 4.57 -7.10 7.67
C HIS A 58 3.45 -7.04 6.62
N VAL A 59 2.97 -5.83 6.29
CA VAL A 59 1.92 -5.64 5.27
C VAL A 59 2.40 -6.12 3.90
N MET A 60 3.58 -5.70 3.45
CA MET A 60 4.14 -6.14 2.16
C MET A 60 4.33 -7.66 2.12
N GLY A 61 4.85 -8.24 3.20
CA GLY A 61 5.07 -9.67 3.33
C GLY A 61 3.77 -10.48 3.22
N ALA A 62 2.69 -10.05 3.89
CA ALA A 62 1.39 -10.71 3.78
C ALA A 62 0.80 -10.64 2.39
N VAL A 63 0.86 -9.46 1.75
CA VAL A 63 0.36 -9.30 0.38
C VAL A 63 1.11 -10.24 -0.55
N LEU A 64 2.45 -10.19 -0.55
CA LEU A 64 3.27 -11.01 -1.45
C LEU A 64 3.14 -12.51 -1.18
N LYS A 65 2.99 -12.91 0.10
CA LYS A 65 2.69 -14.30 0.47
C LYS A 65 1.33 -14.75 -0.09
N GLY A 66 0.29 -13.93 0.06
CA GLY A 66 -1.03 -14.20 -0.52
C GLY A 66 -0.99 -14.30 -2.05
N VAL A 67 -0.23 -13.40 -2.72
CA VAL A 67 0.00 -13.44 -4.17
C VAL A 67 0.66 -14.73 -4.59
N ARG A 68 1.76 -15.12 -3.93
CA ARG A 68 2.52 -16.33 -4.23
C ARG A 68 1.66 -17.58 -4.08
N GLU A 69 0.99 -17.73 -2.94
CA GLU A 69 0.15 -18.91 -2.66
C GLU A 69 -1.06 -18.97 -3.60
N GLY A 70 -1.70 -17.84 -3.86
CA GLY A 70 -2.85 -17.77 -4.78
C GLY A 70 -2.46 -18.09 -6.23
N ALA A 71 -1.29 -17.63 -6.67
CA ALA A 71 -0.75 -17.97 -7.98
C ALA A 71 -0.43 -19.46 -8.11
N GLN A 72 0.18 -20.06 -7.08
CA GLN A 72 0.47 -21.50 -7.04
C GLN A 72 -0.81 -22.33 -7.12
N GLN A 73 -1.84 -21.97 -6.35
CA GLN A 73 -3.14 -22.64 -6.38
C GLN A 73 -3.80 -22.53 -7.76
N LYS A 74 -3.72 -21.36 -8.40
CA LYS A 74 -4.28 -21.13 -9.74
C LYS A 74 -3.58 -21.97 -10.80
N LEU A 75 -2.25 -22.09 -10.75
CA LEU A 75 -1.47 -22.95 -11.64
C LEU A 75 -1.86 -24.43 -11.51
N GLN A 76 -2.04 -24.92 -10.28
CA GLN A 76 -2.44 -26.31 -10.03
C GLN A 76 -3.85 -26.63 -10.57
N SER A 77 -4.71 -25.62 -10.67
CA SER A 77 -6.12 -25.77 -11.03
C SER A 77 -6.42 -25.43 -12.51
N SER A 78 -5.47 -24.86 -13.24
CA SER A 78 -5.67 -24.33 -14.59
C SER A 78 -5.20 -25.30 -15.68
N SER A 79 -6.05 -25.54 -16.69
CA SER A 79 -5.68 -26.25 -17.94
C SER A 79 -5.20 -25.30 -19.05
N ILE A 80 -5.14 -23.98 -18.78
CA ILE A 80 -4.74 -22.93 -19.73
C ILE A 80 -3.21 -22.77 -19.70
N GLN A 81 -2.64 -22.25 -20.80
CA GLN A 81 -1.22 -21.89 -20.88
C GLN A 81 -0.75 -21.13 -19.63
N ALA A 82 0.37 -21.57 -19.05
CA ALA A 82 0.86 -21.09 -17.78
C ALA A 82 1.18 -19.58 -17.78
N GLN A 83 1.53 -19.01 -18.94
CA GLN A 83 1.87 -17.59 -19.05
C GLN A 83 0.66 -16.66 -18.87
N THR A 84 -0.49 -17.00 -19.46
CA THR A 84 -1.77 -16.30 -19.24
C THR A 84 -2.27 -16.48 -17.81
N THR A 85 -1.95 -17.62 -17.19
CA THR A 85 -2.33 -17.90 -15.79
C THR A 85 -1.59 -17.00 -14.78
N LEU A 86 -0.45 -16.40 -15.16
CA LEU A 86 0.41 -15.62 -14.27
C LEU A 86 0.36 -14.10 -14.48
N SER A 87 -0.43 -13.57 -15.42
CA SER A 87 -0.67 -12.11 -15.48
C SER A 87 -1.19 -11.53 -14.15
N PRO A 88 -2.06 -12.23 -13.36
CA PRO A 88 -2.49 -11.74 -12.06
C PRO A 88 -1.36 -11.48 -11.06
N VAL A 89 -0.21 -12.14 -11.19
CA VAL A 89 0.95 -11.89 -10.31
C VAL A 89 1.53 -10.51 -10.58
N ARG A 90 1.64 -10.13 -11.86
CA ARG A 90 2.11 -8.79 -12.25
C ARG A 90 1.14 -7.72 -11.78
N ASP A 91 -0.15 -7.95 -12.02
CA ASP A 91 -1.22 -7.04 -11.61
C ASP A 91 -1.21 -6.83 -10.09
N ALA A 92 -1.11 -7.92 -9.31
CA ALA A 92 -1.07 -7.82 -7.86
C ALA A 92 0.16 -7.07 -7.33
N VAL A 93 1.35 -7.31 -7.89
CA VAL A 93 2.55 -6.57 -7.49
C VAL A 93 2.46 -5.09 -7.88
N ALA A 94 1.86 -4.77 -9.03
CA ALA A 94 1.55 -3.38 -9.42
C ALA A 94 0.54 -2.73 -8.46
N GLY A 95 -0.43 -3.50 -7.95
CA GLY A 95 -1.37 -3.06 -6.93
C GLY A 95 -0.69 -2.70 -5.60
N LEU A 96 0.25 -3.54 -5.16
CA LEU A 96 1.10 -3.28 -4.00
C LEU A 96 1.96 -2.02 -4.19
N ASP A 97 2.64 -1.90 -5.33
CA ASP A 97 3.43 -0.70 -5.68
C ASP A 97 2.57 0.58 -5.65
N SER A 98 1.37 0.51 -6.25
CA SER A 98 0.40 1.63 -6.25
C SER A 98 -0.07 2.01 -4.85
N ALA A 99 -0.28 1.04 -3.95
CA ALA A 99 -0.68 1.33 -2.57
C ALA A 99 0.44 2.03 -1.78
N LEU A 100 1.70 1.60 -1.96
CA LEU A 100 2.84 2.26 -1.34
C LEU A 100 3.08 3.66 -1.92
N ALA A 101 2.85 3.83 -3.24
CA ALA A 101 2.85 5.14 -3.87
C ALA A 101 1.78 6.06 -3.27
N GLN A 102 0.59 5.53 -2.96
CA GLN A 102 -0.48 6.29 -2.31
C GLN A 102 -0.15 6.70 -0.88
N LEU A 103 0.58 5.87 -0.12
CA LEU A 103 1.12 6.26 1.19
C LEU A 103 2.11 7.42 1.09
N ALA A 104 3.00 7.39 0.10
CA ALA A 104 3.93 8.49 -0.16
C ALA A 104 3.18 9.77 -0.58
N ALA A 105 2.20 9.66 -1.47
CA ALA A 105 1.35 10.77 -1.90
C ALA A 105 0.55 11.36 -0.73
N ALA A 106 -0.01 10.53 0.15
CA ALA A 106 -0.70 10.99 1.35
C ALA A 106 0.25 11.75 2.28
N SER A 107 1.48 11.24 2.46
CA SER A 107 2.50 11.91 3.26
C SER A 107 2.84 13.30 2.73
N LYS A 108 3.02 13.42 1.41
CA LYS A 108 3.22 14.71 0.73
C LYS A 108 2.06 15.67 0.99
N LEU A 109 0.83 15.21 0.74
CA LEU A 109 -0.36 16.04 0.87
C LEU A 109 -0.53 16.55 2.31
N THR A 110 -0.33 15.68 3.30
CA THR A 110 -0.39 16.08 4.72
C THR A 110 0.66 17.16 5.06
N LEU A 111 1.87 17.07 4.52
CA LEU A 111 2.92 18.08 4.71
C LEU A 111 2.52 19.42 4.08
N GLU A 112 2.00 19.40 2.86
CA GLU A 112 1.54 20.59 2.13
C GLU A 112 0.35 21.26 2.80
N GLU A 113 -0.61 20.48 3.30
CA GLU A 113 -1.77 20.99 4.04
C GLU A 113 -1.38 21.64 5.37
N ALA A 114 -0.44 21.04 6.10
CA ALA A 114 0.08 21.64 7.33
C ALA A 114 0.76 22.98 7.04
N ALA A 115 1.62 23.03 6.01
CA ALA A 115 2.26 24.26 5.57
C ALA A 115 1.24 25.33 5.17
N GLY A 116 0.24 24.99 4.35
CA GLY A 116 -0.82 25.90 3.91
C GLY A 116 -1.69 26.43 5.06
N ARG A 117 -1.82 25.69 6.15
CA ARG A 117 -2.56 26.08 7.36
C ARG A 117 -1.68 26.73 8.44
N ALA A 118 -0.40 26.99 8.16
CA ALA A 118 0.59 27.47 9.13
C ALA A 118 0.72 26.58 10.39
N GLN A 119 0.50 25.27 10.21
CA GLN A 119 0.65 24.26 11.26
C GLN A 119 2.01 23.59 11.12
N THR A 120 2.61 23.21 12.25
CA THR A 120 3.92 22.56 12.29
C THR A 120 3.84 21.20 12.94
N PHE A 121 4.71 20.30 12.49
CA PHE A 121 4.96 19.01 13.11
C PHE A 121 6.24 19.10 13.93
N SER A 122 6.40 18.21 14.91
CA SER A 122 7.66 18.14 15.67
C SER A 122 8.82 17.72 14.77
N LYS A 123 10.04 18.14 15.11
CA LYS A 123 11.25 17.74 14.38
C LYS A 123 11.46 16.23 14.43
N GLU A 124 11.09 15.62 15.55
CA GLU A 124 11.15 14.19 15.79
C GLU A 124 10.22 13.42 14.83
N GLU A 125 8.98 13.90 14.64
CA GLU A 125 8.04 13.31 13.68
C GLU A 125 8.49 13.46 12.24
N LEU A 126 8.99 14.64 11.84
CA LEU A 126 9.52 14.86 10.49
C LEU A 126 10.75 14.00 10.21
N THR A 127 11.63 13.83 11.20
CA THR A 127 12.82 12.96 11.09
C THR A 127 12.41 11.49 10.94
N ARG A 128 11.40 11.06 11.72
CA ARG A 128 10.86 9.70 11.62
C ARG A 128 10.18 9.45 10.27
N LEU A 129 9.38 10.39 9.79
CA LEU A 129 8.75 10.29 8.48
C LEU A 129 9.80 10.17 7.38
N ARG A 130 10.88 10.96 7.43
CA ARG A 130 11.97 10.85 6.45
C ARG A 130 12.55 9.44 6.40
N ALA A 131 12.92 8.90 7.57
CA ALA A 131 13.50 7.55 7.65
C ALA A 131 12.53 6.49 7.11
N ASN A 132 11.24 6.61 7.43
CA ASN A 132 10.23 5.69 6.92
C ASN A 132 10.11 5.80 5.38
N LEU A 133 9.99 7.02 4.83
CA LEU A 133 9.90 7.23 3.37
C LEU A 133 11.14 6.70 2.63
N GLU A 134 12.34 6.98 3.14
CA GLU A 134 13.60 6.48 2.58
C GLU A 134 13.71 4.95 2.61
N SER A 135 12.99 4.28 3.52
CA SER A 135 13.02 2.82 3.64
C SER A 135 12.07 2.09 2.69
N ILE A 136 10.97 2.71 2.26
CA ILE A 136 9.85 2.02 1.59
C ILE A 136 10.29 1.27 0.33
N GLU A 137 11.06 1.90 -0.56
CA GLU A 137 11.45 1.27 -1.83
C GLU A 137 12.39 0.08 -1.60
N ASN A 138 13.33 0.21 -0.66
CA ASN A 138 14.22 -0.89 -0.28
C ASN A 138 13.44 -2.06 0.32
N LEU A 139 12.49 -1.79 1.22
CA LEU A 139 11.60 -2.81 1.79
C LEU A 139 10.77 -3.52 0.72
N PHE A 140 10.25 -2.76 -0.25
CA PHE A 140 9.49 -3.32 -1.36
C PHE A 140 10.35 -4.30 -2.17
N PHE A 141 11.58 -3.93 -2.53
CA PHE A 141 12.48 -4.82 -3.25
C PHE A 141 12.96 -6.01 -2.42
N GLU A 142 13.28 -5.81 -1.14
CA GLU A 142 13.66 -6.89 -0.21
C GLU A 142 12.55 -7.94 -0.11
N THR A 143 11.33 -7.50 0.23
CA THR A 143 10.19 -8.40 0.41
C THR A 143 9.78 -9.10 -0.89
N LEU A 144 9.84 -8.40 -2.03
CA LEU A 144 9.59 -9.02 -3.34
C LEU A 144 10.67 -10.06 -3.68
N GLN A 145 11.93 -9.81 -3.34
CA GLN A 145 13.03 -10.76 -3.53
C GLN A 145 12.91 -11.99 -2.61
N GLU A 146 12.52 -11.80 -1.37
CA GLU A 146 12.23 -12.88 -0.42
C GLU A 146 11.06 -13.73 -0.91
N SER A 147 9.96 -13.11 -1.35
CA SER A 147 8.81 -13.81 -1.90
C SER A 147 9.16 -14.58 -3.18
N ALA A 148 9.97 -14.00 -4.08
CA ALA A 148 10.44 -14.70 -5.27
C ALA A 148 11.27 -15.95 -4.91
N SER A 149 12.18 -15.84 -3.93
CA SER A 149 13.00 -16.96 -3.46
C SER A 149 12.20 -18.05 -2.74
N ALA A 150 11.06 -17.70 -2.14
CA ALA A 150 10.13 -18.64 -1.51
C ALA A 150 9.12 -19.26 -2.50
N ALA A 151 9.05 -18.74 -3.73
CA ALA A 151 8.22 -19.29 -4.79
C ALA A 151 8.89 -20.49 -5.47
N GLN A 152 8.12 -21.18 -6.32
CA GLN A 152 8.60 -22.32 -7.09
C GLN A 152 8.20 -22.15 -8.56
N ASP A 153 8.95 -22.79 -9.44
CA ASP A 153 8.69 -22.91 -10.87
C ASP A 153 8.44 -21.54 -11.55
N LEU A 154 7.38 -21.44 -12.34
CA LEU A 154 7.05 -20.25 -13.12
C LEU A 154 6.66 -19.04 -12.26
N VAL A 155 6.23 -19.25 -11.00
CA VAL A 155 5.91 -18.14 -10.08
C VAL A 155 7.20 -17.43 -9.67
N GLU A 156 8.26 -18.18 -9.36
CA GLU A 156 9.59 -17.61 -9.06
C GLU A 156 10.11 -16.81 -10.25
N VAL A 157 10.09 -17.42 -11.45
CA VAL A 157 10.56 -16.75 -12.68
C VAL A 157 9.81 -15.44 -12.92
N THR A 158 8.47 -15.46 -12.79
CA THR A 158 7.64 -14.27 -12.98
C THR A 158 7.96 -13.17 -11.97
N MET A 159 8.14 -13.51 -10.68
CA MET A 159 8.49 -12.52 -9.66
C MET A 159 9.89 -11.93 -9.90
N ARG A 160 10.88 -12.74 -10.31
CA ARG A 160 12.22 -12.25 -10.69
C ARG A 160 12.17 -11.30 -11.88
N ASP A 161 11.35 -11.61 -12.89
CA ASP A 161 11.14 -10.72 -14.03
C ASP A 161 10.54 -9.37 -13.60
N ILE A 162 9.59 -9.37 -12.65
CA ILE A 162 9.02 -8.13 -12.10
C ILE A 162 10.11 -7.31 -11.41
N ILE A 163 10.95 -7.92 -10.57
CA ILE A 163 12.06 -7.24 -9.89
C ILE A 163 13.00 -6.58 -10.92
N LEU A 164 13.37 -7.31 -11.98
CA LEU A 164 14.23 -6.80 -13.05
C LEU A 164 13.59 -5.64 -13.80
N HIS A 165 12.29 -5.74 -14.08
CA HIS A 165 11.53 -4.68 -14.74
C HIS A 165 11.47 -3.41 -13.88
N ALA A 166 11.10 -3.54 -12.61
CA ALA A 166 11.02 -2.44 -11.66
C ALA A 166 12.38 -1.74 -11.46
N LYS A 167 13.49 -2.49 -11.37
CA LYS A 167 14.84 -1.90 -11.27
C LYS A 167 15.25 -1.12 -12.53
N ARG A 168 14.73 -1.50 -13.70
CA ARG A 168 15.09 -0.87 -14.99
C ARG A 168 14.22 0.33 -15.32
N ASN A 169 12.93 0.24 -15.02
CA ASN A 169 11.93 1.22 -15.44
C ASN A 169 11.45 2.12 -14.30
N GLY A 170 11.84 1.80 -13.07
CA GLY A 170 11.33 2.44 -11.86
C GLY A 170 10.02 1.81 -11.39
N THR A 171 9.50 2.37 -10.31
CA THR A 171 8.26 1.99 -9.63
C THR A 171 7.38 3.22 -9.43
N ALA A 172 6.06 3.02 -9.29
CA ALA A 172 5.17 4.11 -8.91
C ALA A 172 5.54 4.67 -7.53
N VAL A 173 5.92 3.79 -6.59
CA VAL A 173 6.37 4.18 -5.27
C VAL A 173 7.62 5.04 -5.30
N GLY A 174 8.64 4.68 -6.09
CA GLY A 174 9.88 5.44 -6.20
C GLY A 174 9.64 6.87 -6.70
N SER A 175 8.73 7.05 -7.66
CA SER A 175 8.33 8.38 -8.13
C SER A 175 7.65 9.20 -7.04
N GLN A 176 6.69 8.62 -6.31
CA GLN A 176 5.96 9.35 -5.26
C GLN A 176 6.83 9.62 -4.02
N LEU A 177 7.77 8.74 -3.69
CA LEU A 177 8.72 8.95 -2.61
C LEU A 177 9.61 10.17 -2.85
N LYS A 178 10.07 10.37 -4.09
CA LYS A 178 10.83 11.56 -4.46
C LYS A 178 10.04 12.84 -4.15
N ASP A 179 8.80 12.92 -4.61
CA ASP A 179 7.92 14.06 -4.37
C ASP A 179 7.66 14.30 -2.88
N ALA A 180 7.41 13.23 -2.11
CA ALA A 180 7.15 13.31 -0.68
C ALA A 180 8.39 13.79 0.11
N LEU A 181 9.58 13.32 -0.26
CA LEU A 181 10.85 13.74 0.34
C LEU A 181 11.18 15.20 0.00
N GLU A 182 10.84 15.66 -1.21
CA GLU A 182 10.96 17.07 -1.57
C GLU A 182 10.06 17.96 -0.70
N ALA A 183 8.77 17.62 -0.56
CA ALA A 183 7.84 18.33 0.33
C ALA A 183 8.31 18.33 1.80
N LEU A 184 8.83 17.19 2.28
CA LEU A 184 9.37 17.07 3.63
C LEU A 184 10.58 17.97 3.87
N ASN A 185 11.49 18.05 2.89
CA ASN A 185 12.66 18.92 2.96
C ASN A 185 12.27 20.41 3.00
N HIS A 186 11.19 20.81 2.32
CA HIS A 186 10.64 22.15 2.45
C HIS A 186 10.13 22.42 3.87
N GLN A 187 9.42 21.47 4.47
CA GLN A 187 8.87 21.62 5.81
C GLN A 187 9.95 21.66 6.91
N LEU A 188 11.01 20.84 6.77
CA LEU A 188 12.16 20.86 7.68
C LEU A 188 12.87 22.21 7.66
N LYS A 189 13.05 22.83 6.49
CA LYS A 189 13.65 24.17 6.37
C LYS A 189 12.80 25.24 7.07
N ALA A 190 11.47 25.17 6.93
CA ALA A 190 10.54 26.10 7.56
C ALA A 190 10.50 26.00 9.10
N THR A 191 10.76 24.80 9.64
CA THR A 191 10.63 24.51 11.10
C THR A 191 11.87 24.91 11.91
N THR A 192 12.92 25.49 11.29
CA THR A 192 14.19 25.82 11.95
C THR A 192 14.08 26.89 13.04
N TYR A 193 12.99 27.67 13.07
CA TYR A 193 12.89 28.89 13.91
C TYR A 193 11.78 28.87 14.98
N SER A 194 10.99 27.80 15.12
CA SER A 194 9.83 27.78 16.02
C SER A 194 9.91 26.67 17.07
N GLN A 195 9.99 27.10 18.33
CA GLN A 195 9.86 26.26 19.52
C GLN A 195 8.36 26.09 19.84
N PHE A 196 7.59 25.64 18.85
CA PHE A 196 6.13 25.55 18.94
C PHE A 196 5.71 24.23 19.62
N GLU A 197 4.68 24.28 20.47
CA GLU A 197 4.01 23.07 20.93
C GLU A 197 3.34 22.39 19.73
N ALA A 198 3.81 21.19 19.37
CA ALA A 198 3.21 20.39 18.31
C ALA A 198 1.74 20.09 18.67
N GLY A 199 0.80 20.57 17.86
CA GLY A 199 -0.65 20.40 18.08
C GLY A 199 -1.28 19.26 17.28
N ILE A 200 -0.60 18.73 16.26
CA ILE A 200 -1.10 17.66 15.38
C ILE A 200 -0.08 16.55 15.28
N HIS A 201 -0.54 15.31 15.43
CA HIS A 201 0.26 14.12 15.19
C HIS A 201 0.34 13.81 13.69
N LEU A 202 1.56 13.80 13.16
CA LEU A 202 1.82 13.59 11.73
C LEU A 202 1.31 12.22 11.26
N THR A 203 1.55 11.17 12.05
CA THR A 203 1.08 9.82 11.72
C THR A 203 -0.44 9.76 11.58
N GLN A 204 -1.18 10.38 12.51
CA GLN A 204 -2.64 10.40 12.46
C GLN A 204 -3.16 11.14 11.23
N ALA A 205 -2.55 12.29 10.91
CA ALA A 205 -2.92 13.06 9.73
C ALA A 205 -2.71 12.29 8.42
N ILE A 206 -1.58 11.58 8.28
CA ILE A 206 -1.33 10.71 7.11
C ILE A 206 -2.37 9.58 7.04
N THR A 207 -2.69 8.96 8.18
CA THR A 207 -3.70 7.89 8.24
C THR A 207 -5.08 8.41 7.85
N ASP A 208 -5.46 9.61 8.27
CA ASP A 208 -6.73 10.24 7.89
C ASP A 208 -6.78 10.56 6.40
N THR A 209 -5.69 11.09 5.82
CA THR A 209 -5.58 11.32 4.38
C THR A 209 -5.69 10.02 3.59
N LEU A 210 -5.03 8.94 4.03
CA LEU A 210 -5.16 7.61 3.42
C LEU A 210 -6.60 7.09 3.48
N ARG A 211 -7.26 7.23 4.62
CA ARG A 211 -8.65 6.80 4.80
C ARG A 211 -9.60 7.57 3.88
N GLN A 212 -9.37 8.88 3.73
CA GLN A 212 -10.12 9.72 2.80
C GLN A 212 -9.88 9.31 1.33
N ALA A 213 -8.62 9.05 0.97
CA ALA A 213 -8.28 8.61 -0.37
C ALA A 213 -8.94 7.25 -0.71
N ALA A 214 -8.93 6.31 0.23
CA ALA A 214 -9.63 5.03 0.09
C ALA A 214 -11.16 5.21 -0.06
N ALA A 215 -11.77 6.10 0.74
CA ALA A 215 -13.20 6.39 0.65
C ALA A 215 -13.61 7.04 -0.68
N ASN A 216 -12.76 7.92 -1.23
CA ASN A 216 -13.01 8.59 -2.50
C ASN A 216 -12.98 7.60 -3.68
N VAL A 217 -12.02 6.66 -3.69
CA VAL A 217 -11.93 5.61 -4.73
C VAL A 217 -13.17 4.71 -4.70
N LEU A 218 -13.67 4.32 -3.52
CA LEU A 218 -14.89 3.52 -3.39
C LEU A 218 -16.13 4.26 -3.90
N THR A 219 -16.19 5.58 -3.69
CA THR A 219 -17.29 6.42 -4.19
C THR A 219 -17.27 6.51 -5.72
N GLU A 220 -16.10 6.68 -6.32
CA GLU A 220 -15.92 6.74 -7.78
C GLU A 220 -16.30 5.42 -8.48
N VAL A 221 -16.01 4.28 -7.84
CA VAL A 221 -16.44 2.95 -8.34
C VAL A 221 -17.95 2.75 -8.16
N ALA A 222 -18.53 3.18 -7.04
CA ALA A 222 -19.97 3.08 -6.81
C ALA A 222 -20.78 3.93 -7.80
N GLU A 223 -20.25 5.09 -8.22
CA GLU A 223 -20.87 5.91 -9.27
C GLU A 223 -20.80 5.26 -10.65
N ARG A 224 -19.74 4.49 -10.95
CA ARG A 224 -19.63 3.71 -12.21
C ARG A 224 -20.53 2.47 -12.26
N VAL A 225 -20.92 1.93 -11.11
CA VAL A 225 -21.78 0.73 -11.01
C VAL A 225 -23.28 1.09 -10.95
N LYS A 226 -23.63 2.37 -10.81
CA LYS A 226 -25.03 2.78 -10.95
C LYS A 226 -25.47 2.52 -12.39
N PRO A 227 -26.47 1.64 -12.63
CA PRO A 227 -27.03 1.50 -13.96
C PRO A 227 -27.55 2.86 -14.37
N SER A 228 -27.21 3.28 -15.59
CA SER A 228 -27.91 4.38 -16.23
C SER A 228 -29.36 3.93 -16.34
N ASP A 229 -30.22 4.41 -15.44
CA ASP A 229 -31.67 4.28 -15.60
C ASP A 229 -32.09 5.22 -16.73
N LYS A 230 -31.79 4.77 -17.95
CA LYS A 230 -32.31 5.29 -19.21
C LYS A 230 -32.76 4.12 -20.05
N SER A 231 -33.98 3.66 -19.78
CA SER A 231 -34.93 3.12 -20.75
C SER A 231 -36.27 3.03 -20.03
N GLY A 232 -37.40 3.56 -20.48
CA GLY A 232 -37.85 4.14 -21.72
C GLY A 232 -39.38 4.25 -21.58
N GLY A 233 -40.02 5.31 -22.08
CA GLY A 233 -40.92 5.12 -23.22
C GLY A 233 -42.40 5.42 -22.91
N HIS A 234 -42.86 6.55 -23.44
CA HIS A 234 -44.06 6.72 -24.27
C HIS A 234 -45.45 6.26 -23.74
N HIS A 235 -46.39 7.21 -23.58
CA HIS A 235 -47.69 7.21 -24.28
C HIS A 235 -48.56 8.42 -23.88
N GLY A 236 -49.13 9.10 -24.87
CA GLY A 236 -50.13 10.16 -24.72
C GLY A 236 -49.97 11.27 -25.75
#